data_AF-B4KWI8-F1
#
_entry.id   AF-B4KWI8-F1
#
_cell.length_a   1.000
_cell.length_b   1.000
_cell.length_c   1.000
_cell.angle_alpha   90.00
_cell.angle_beta   90.00
_cell.angle_gamma   90.00
#
_symmetry.space_group_name_H-M   'P 1'
#
loop_
_entity.id
_entity.type
_entity.pdbx_description
1 polymer ?
#
loop_
_entity_poly.entity_id
_entity_poly.type
_entity_poly.pdbx_seq_one_letter_code
_entity_poly.pdbx_strand_id
1 'polypeptide(L)'
;MYHEIYISDKLANTQKQFEMSCLSIQILTANTLILILKVLVLSQFLGVFPVSGVWPSSPAENVRFRWFSASLVLSVVILAFAIMDLGLSSKVVIDQGLKIYTIGSLSFSVICIACLSIFLSLSHRWPYLIRRTAQCELVFLQPDYDCHLGRQFGRRLRLWGVGMLLAALCEHFTYVGSALYGNYQQIHECKLDVDFWLNYFQRERQELFSVFQFNVPQALFIEWTTLAMTFVWNFVDIFLTLISRGLQFRFQQMHWRIRRHSTQPMPSEFWEQLRYDLLDLCDLLRLYDKELSGMVVLACSHNMYFVCVQIYHSFKARGNFMDELYFWFCLIYVIARVSNMMFAASSIPQETRQISYTLFEIPTEYWCLELRRIQEIILTNRFALSGKGYFFLTRRLIFSMAATLMVYELVLINQMSGSEVQTSICSRGAGGSKSIFYS
;
A
#
# COMPACT_ATOMS: atom_id res chain seq x y z
N MET A 1 48.27 39.44 2.26
CA MET A 1 47.49 40.21 1.25
C MET A 1 46.88 39.34 0.14
N TYR A 2 47.59 38.88 -0.90
CA TYR A 2 46.96 38.05 -1.97
C TYR A 2 46.42 36.68 -1.50
N HIS A 3 47.09 36.05 -0.55
CA HIS A 3 46.68 34.74 -0.01
C HIS A 3 45.49 34.81 0.97
N GLU A 4 45.28 35.98 1.61
CA GLU A 4 44.15 36.21 2.52
C GLU A 4 42.87 36.60 1.76
N ILE A 5 43.01 37.34 0.65
CA ILE A 5 41.88 37.70 -0.22
C ILE A 5 41.33 36.44 -0.91
N TYR A 6 42.19 35.53 -1.37
CA TYR A 6 41.73 34.26 -1.98
C TYR A 6 41.01 33.33 -0.99
N ILE A 7 41.46 33.29 0.28
CA ILE A 7 40.80 32.48 1.32
C ILE A 7 39.48 33.14 1.77
N SER A 8 39.44 34.46 1.90
CA SER A 8 38.22 35.23 2.21
C SER A 8 37.17 35.09 1.10
N ASP A 9 37.54 35.12 -0.18
CA ASP A 9 36.62 34.93 -1.30
C ASP A 9 36.15 33.47 -1.40
N LYS A 10 37.00 32.49 -1.10
CA LYS A 10 36.59 31.09 -1.02
C LYS A 10 35.62 30.85 0.13
N LEU A 11 35.87 31.40 1.33
CA LEU A 11 34.96 31.31 2.47
C LEU A 11 33.64 32.05 2.22
N ALA A 12 33.67 33.24 1.62
CA ALA A 12 32.47 33.99 1.26
C ALA A 12 31.63 33.30 0.17
N ASN A 13 32.26 32.64 -0.82
CA ASN A 13 31.54 31.81 -1.80
C ASN A 13 31.01 30.52 -1.17
N THR A 14 31.78 29.87 -0.28
CA THR A 14 31.32 28.65 0.40
C THR A 14 30.15 28.96 1.33
N GLN A 15 30.13 30.12 1.98
CA GLN A 15 29.07 30.56 2.89
C GLN A 15 27.83 31.06 2.16
N LYS A 16 27.96 31.80 1.04
CA LYS A 16 26.83 32.10 0.14
C LYS A 16 26.26 30.86 -0.52
N GLN A 17 27.09 29.89 -0.89
CA GLN A 17 26.65 28.60 -1.42
C GLN A 17 25.96 27.78 -0.33
N PHE A 18 26.39 27.85 0.93
CA PHE A 18 25.72 27.22 2.08
C PHE A 18 24.36 27.87 2.41
N GLU A 19 24.24 29.20 2.37
CA GLU A 19 23.00 29.94 2.66
C GLU A 19 21.95 29.83 1.54
N MET A 20 22.37 29.85 0.26
CA MET A 20 21.47 29.60 -0.88
C MET A 20 21.09 28.11 -0.98
N SER A 21 21.99 27.20 -0.57
CA SER A 21 21.66 25.79 -0.38
C SER A 21 20.62 25.65 0.72
N CYS A 22 20.76 26.31 1.88
CA CYS A 22 19.78 26.25 2.97
C CYS A 22 18.37 26.76 2.56
N LEU A 23 18.31 27.82 1.75
CA LEU A 23 17.05 28.37 1.20
C LEU A 23 16.40 27.43 0.17
N SER A 24 17.20 26.70 -0.61
CA SER A 24 16.76 25.65 -1.57
C SER A 24 16.40 24.34 -0.87
N ILE A 25 17.04 24.08 0.28
CA ILE A 25 16.85 22.94 1.18
C ILE A 25 15.50 23.05 1.94
N GLN A 26 14.83 24.21 1.97
CA GLN A 26 13.45 24.36 2.51
C GLN A 26 12.33 24.35 1.45
N ILE A 27 12.64 24.62 0.19
CA ILE A 27 11.64 24.77 -0.88
C ILE A 27 11.42 23.43 -1.64
N LEU A 28 12.37 22.49 -1.54
CA LEU A 28 12.38 21.22 -2.27
C LEU A 28 12.64 19.99 -1.39
N THR A 29 12.25 20.03 -0.11
CA THR A 29 12.20 18.89 0.84
C THR A 29 11.16 17.84 0.45
N ALA A 30 11.43 17.17 -0.67
CA ALA A 30 10.96 15.84 -1.04
C ALA A 30 9.46 15.69 -1.35
N ASN A 31 9.06 15.94 -2.60
CA ASN A 31 7.70 15.65 -3.08
C ASN A 31 7.22 14.21 -2.78
N THR A 32 8.14 13.25 -2.76
CA THR A 32 7.94 11.84 -2.36
C THR A 32 7.61 11.70 -0.89
N LEU A 33 8.52 12.17 -0.03
CA LEU A 33 8.37 12.08 1.42
C LEU A 33 7.17 12.88 1.90
N ILE A 34 6.94 14.09 1.38
CA ILE A 34 5.77 14.93 1.68
C ILE A 34 4.47 14.19 1.36
N LEU A 35 4.39 13.50 0.23
CA LEU A 35 3.20 12.73 -0.11
C LEU A 35 3.00 11.55 0.84
N ILE A 36 4.06 10.79 1.11
CA ILE A 36 4.02 9.70 2.08
C ILE A 36 3.53 10.25 3.42
N LEU A 37 4.09 11.36 3.91
CA LEU A 37 3.66 12.02 5.15
C LEU A 37 2.17 12.44 5.11
N LYS A 38 1.65 12.99 4.01
CA LYS A 38 0.21 13.31 3.87
C LYS A 38 -0.69 12.08 4.00
N VAL A 39 -0.30 10.99 3.35
CA VAL A 39 -1.02 9.71 3.40
C VAL A 39 -0.96 9.11 4.81
N LEU A 40 0.16 9.32 5.52
CA LEU A 40 0.32 8.93 6.92
C LEU A 40 -0.49 9.81 7.88
N VAL A 41 -0.74 11.09 7.58
CA VAL A 41 -1.64 11.92 8.41
C VAL A 41 -3.07 11.39 8.32
N LEU A 42 -3.54 11.03 7.12
CA LEU A 42 -4.86 10.41 6.95
C LEU A 42 -4.99 9.11 7.75
N SER A 43 -3.95 8.28 7.73
CA SER A 43 -3.96 7.01 8.45
C SER A 43 -3.92 7.16 9.98
N GLN A 44 -3.51 8.32 10.52
CA GLN A 44 -3.60 8.62 11.94
C GLN A 44 -5.03 8.89 12.40
N PHE A 45 -5.82 9.59 11.58
CA PHE A 45 -7.24 9.84 11.86
C PHE A 45 -8.05 8.56 11.91
N LEU A 46 -7.67 7.57 11.09
CA LEU A 46 -8.29 6.25 11.07
C LEU A 46 -7.59 5.24 11.99
N GLY A 47 -6.66 5.70 12.84
CA GLY A 47 -5.99 4.87 13.83
C GLY A 47 -5.17 3.70 13.27
N VAL A 48 -4.67 3.81 12.04
CA VAL A 48 -3.91 2.72 11.39
C VAL A 48 -2.41 2.83 11.65
N PHE A 49 -1.86 4.05 11.63
CA PHE A 49 -0.40 4.24 11.72
C PHE A 49 -0.01 5.29 12.78
N PRO A 50 0.19 4.87 14.04
CA PRO A 50 0.34 5.79 15.16
C PRO A 50 1.77 6.32 15.29
N VAL A 51 2.09 7.35 14.50
CA VAL A 51 3.38 8.07 14.55
C VAL A 51 3.14 9.56 14.80
N SER A 52 3.96 10.20 15.63
CA SER A 52 3.87 11.65 15.87
C SER A 52 4.81 12.44 14.98
N GLY A 53 4.46 13.70 14.68
CA GLY A 53 5.34 14.63 13.94
C GLY A 53 5.30 14.47 12.41
N VAL A 54 4.22 13.89 11.88
CA VAL A 54 4.06 13.54 10.44
C VAL A 54 3.43 14.69 9.62
N TRP A 55 3.41 15.90 10.16
CA TRP A 55 2.83 17.03 9.43
C TRP A 55 3.61 17.30 8.12
N PRO A 56 2.96 17.60 6.98
CA PRO A 56 3.65 17.73 5.70
C PRO A 56 4.72 18.82 5.66
N SER A 57 4.62 19.83 6.54
CA SER A 57 5.59 20.91 6.67
C SER A 57 6.74 20.59 7.64
N SER A 58 6.67 19.48 8.37
CA SER A 58 7.67 19.10 9.37
C SER A 58 8.80 18.30 8.73
N PRO A 59 10.08 18.56 9.09
CA PRO A 59 11.19 17.75 8.65
C PRO A 59 11.07 16.31 9.14
N ALA A 60 11.64 15.36 8.37
CA ALA A 60 11.64 13.93 8.67
C ALA A 60 12.21 13.60 10.06
N GLU A 61 13.09 14.45 10.59
CA GLU A 61 13.71 14.32 11.91
C GLU A 61 12.70 14.41 13.05
N ASN A 62 11.62 15.20 12.87
CA ASN A 62 10.58 15.41 13.87
C ASN A 62 9.64 14.20 14.02
N VAL A 63 9.70 13.26 13.08
CA VAL A 63 8.91 12.04 13.12
C VAL A 63 9.41 11.15 14.26
N ARG A 64 8.51 10.80 15.19
CA ARG A 64 8.82 9.99 16.38
C ARG A 64 7.65 9.13 16.82
N PHE A 65 7.96 7.98 17.38
CA PHE A 65 6.96 7.16 18.07
C PHE A 65 6.74 7.67 19.50
N ARG A 66 5.48 7.74 19.93
CA ARG A 66 5.09 8.18 21.28
C ARG A 66 4.05 7.21 21.86
N TRP A 67 4.40 6.60 23.00
CA TRP A 67 3.52 5.70 23.74
C TRP A 67 2.24 6.36 24.27
N PHE A 68 2.26 7.67 24.51
CA PHE A 68 1.09 8.43 24.95
C PHE A 68 0.68 9.43 23.88
N SER A 69 0.06 8.92 22.81
CA SER A 69 -0.51 9.74 21.73
C SER A 69 -1.94 9.33 21.43
N ALA A 70 -2.80 10.30 21.07
CA ALA A 70 -4.19 10.04 20.72
C ALA A 70 -4.32 9.05 19.56
N SER A 71 -3.41 9.11 18.59
CA SER A 71 -3.37 8.17 17.47
C SER A 71 -3.08 6.73 17.93
N LEU A 72 -2.17 6.52 18.89
CA LEU A 72 -1.92 5.18 19.44
C LEU A 72 -3.12 4.64 20.20
N VAL A 73 -3.77 5.49 21.02
CA VAL A 73 -5.00 5.10 21.73
C VAL A 73 -6.06 4.66 20.72
N LEU A 74 -6.25 5.42 19.65
CA LEU A 74 -7.20 5.08 18.59
C LEU A 74 -6.83 3.75 17.91
N SER A 75 -5.56 3.52 17.58
CA SER A 75 -5.10 2.23 17.04
C SER A 75 -5.39 1.05 17.96
N VAL A 76 -5.19 1.22 19.27
CA VAL A 76 -5.48 0.18 20.27
C VAL A 76 -6.98 -0.08 20.37
N VAL A 77 -7.82 0.96 20.32
CA VAL A 77 -9.28 0.81 20.32
C VAL A 77 -9.76 0.04 19.09
N ILE A 78 -9.26 0.37 17.90
CA ILE A 78 -9.64 -0.34 16.66
C ILE A 78 -9.14 -1.78 16.69
N LEU A 79 -7.91 -2.02 17.19
CA LEU A 79 -7.39 -3.38 17.33
C LEU A 79 -8.23 -4.22 18.32
N ALA A 80 -8.60 -3.64 19.47
CA ALA A 80 -9.45 -4.30 20.44
C ALA A 80 -10.84 -4.63 19.85
N PHE A 81 -11.42 -3.70 19.08
CA PHE A 81 -12.65 -3.92 18.35
C PHE A 81 -12.51 -5.08 17.34
N ALA A 82 -11.45 -5.10 16.54
CA ALA A 82 -11.21 -6.17 15.57
C ALA A 82 -11.03 -7.55 16.23
N ILE A 83 -10.38 -7.62 17.41
CA ILE A 83 -10.26 -8.86 18.20
C ILE A 83 -11.62 -9.31 18.73
N MET A 84 -12.47 -8.38 19.19
CA MET A 84 -13.84 -8.68 19.59
C MET A 84 -14.66 -9.20 18.40
N ASP A 85 -14.57 -8.53 17.23
CA ASP A 85 -15.23 -8.93 15.98
C ASP A 85 -14.82 -10.34 15.55
N LEU A 86 -13.53 -10.67 15.69
CA LEU A 86 -13.01 -12.02 15.46
C LEU A 86 -13.66 -13.05 16.40
N GLY A 87 -13.76 -12.74 17.69
CA GLY A 87 -14.36 -13.64 18.68
C GLY A 87 -15.83 -13.92 18.40
N LEU A 88 -16.59 -12.88 18.05
CA LEU A 88 -18.01 -12.99 17.68
C LEU A 88 -18.20 -13.74 16.36
N SER A 89 -17.41 -13.42 15.34
CA SER A 89 -17.42 -14.11 14.05
C SER A 89 -17.07 -15.60 14.20
N SER A 90 -16.09 -15.92 15.06
CA SER A 90 -15.72 -17.31 15.36
C SER A 90 -16.88 -18.07 16.00
N LYS A 91 -17.59 -17.45 16.94
CA LYS A 91 -18.80 -18.03 17.54
C LYS A 91 -19.87 -18.32 16.48
N VAL A 92 -20.15 -17.37 15.58
CA VAL A 92 -21.13 -17.56 14.50
C VAL A 92 -20.74 -18.72 13.58
N VAL A 93 -19.45 -18.86 13.25
CA VAL A 93 -18.93 -19.98 12.45
C VAL A 93 -19.10 -21.32 13.17
N ILE A 94 -18.88 -21.37 14.49
CA ILE A 94 -19.07 -22.57 15.30
C ILE A 94 -20.56 -22.96 15.34
N ASP A 95 -21.45 -21.98 15.54
CA ASP A 95 -22.89 -22.24 15.70
C ASP A 95 -23.60 -22.56 14.37
N GLN A 96 -23.23 -21.87 13.28
CA GLN A 96 -23.92 -21.97 11.98
C GLN A 96 -23.17 -22.78 10.92
N GLY A 97 -21.93 -23.19 11.22
CA GLY A 97 -21.02 -23.87 10.31
C GLY A 97 -20.25 -22.95 9.37
N LEU A 98 -19.29 -23.54 8.65
CA LEU A 98 -18.48 -22.87 7.63
C LEU A 98 -19.30 -22.66 6.35
N LYS A 99 -19.73 -21.42 6.13
CA LYS A 99 -20.42 -20.96 4.93
C LYS A 99 -19.69 -19.73 4.38
N ILE A 100 -19.90 -19.38 3.12
CA ILE A 100 -19.20 -18.25 2.48
C ILE A 100 -19.46 -16.92 3.22
N TYR A 101 -20.66 -16.71 3.76
CA TYR A 101 -20.95 -15.52 4.56
C TYR A 101 -20.29 -15.50 5.94
N THR A 102 -20.21 -16.65 6.61
CA THR A 102 -19.62 -16.72 7.95
C THR A 102 -18.10 -16.62 7.90
N ILE A 103 -17.48 -17.16 6.84
CA ILE A 103 -16.03 -17.05 6.62
C ILE A 103 -15.61 -15.65 6.19
N GLY A 104 -16.49 -14.86 5.56
CA GLY A 104 -16.21 -13.49 5.14
C GLY A 104 -15.90 -12.56 6.31
N SER A 105 -16.80 -12.48 7.32
CA SER A 105 -16.56 -11.65 8.51
C SER A 105 -15.35 -12.13 9.33
N LEU A 106 -15.18 -13.46 9.44
CA LEU A 106 -14.03 -14.07 10.11
C LEU A 106 -12.70 -13.68 9.44
N SER A 107 -12.60 -13.87 8.11
CA SER A 107 -11.37 -13.59 7.37
C SER A 107 -11.06 -12.09 7.35
N PHE A 108 -12.08 -11.24 7.24
CA PHE A 108 -11.95 -9.79 7.34
C PHE A 108 -11.35 -9.37 8.69
N SER A 109 -11.86 -9.92 9.79
CA SER A 109 -11.34 -9.68 11.14
C SER A 109 -9.88 -10.14 11.28
N VAL A 110 -9.55 -11.36 10.84
CA VAL A 110 -8.18 -11.90 10.88
C VAL A 110 -7.21 -11.00 10.13
N ILE A 111 -7.59 -10.58 8.91
CA ILE A 111 -6.71 -9.76 8.07
C ILE A 111 -6.53 -8.37 8.67
N CYS A 112 -7.61 -7.74 9.17
CA CYS A 112 -7.52 -6.43 9.81
C CYS A 112 -6.62 -6.46 11.06
N ILE A 113 -6.74 -7.49 11.91
CA ILE A 113 -5.86 -7.68 13.06
C ILE A 113 -4.40 -7.81 12.61
N ALA A 114 -4.13 -8.62 11.60
CA ALA A 114 -2.77 -8.80 11.07
C ALA A 114 -2.20 -7.48 10.51
N CYS A 115 -2.98 -6.74 9.73
CA CYS A 115 -2.58 -5.46 9.15
C CYS A 115 -2.29 -4.41 10.24
N LEU A 116 -3.21 -4.25 11.20
CA LEU A 116 -3.05 -3.34 12.34
C LEU A 116 -1.83 -3.70 13.17
N SER A 117 -1.60 -4.98 13.45
CA SER A 117 -0.44 -5.46 14.21
C SER A 117 0.88 -5.16 13.50
N ILE A 118 0.95 -5.36 12.18
CA ILE A 118 2.13 -5.03 11.39
C ILE A 118 2.37 -3.52 11.37
N PHE A 119 1.33 -2.70 11.18
CA PHE A 119 1.48 -1.24 11.20
C PHE A 119 1.87 -0.70 12.58
N LEU A 120 1.35 -1.28 13.66
CA LEU A 120 1.78 -0.97 15.02
C LEU A 120 3.26 -1.29 15.23
N SER A 121 3.70 -2.48 14.82
CA SER A 121 5.12 -2.86 14.88
C SER A 121 6.01 -1.93 14.04
N LEU A 122 5.57 -1.62 12.81
CA LEU A 122 6.28 -0.72 11.90
C LEU A 122 6.34 0.71 12.46
N SER A 123 5.31 1.19 13.15
CA SER A 123 5.26 2.54 13.72
C SER A 123 6.42 2.83 14.69
N HIS A 124 6.89 1.81 15.42
CA HIS A 124 8.03 1.92 16.32
C HIS A 124 9.37 2.08 15.56
N ARG A 125 9.50 1.42 14.40
CA ARG A 125 10.70 1.44 13.55
C ARG A 125 10.68 2.56 12.50
N TRP A 126 9.50 3.11 12.23
CA TRP A 126 9.27 4.13 11.22
C TRP A 126 10.14 5.39 11.35
N PRO A 127 10.38 5.96 12.55
CA PRO A 127 11.26 7.12 12.69
C PRO A 127 12.67 6.89 12.16
N TYR A 128 13.21 5.69 12.36
CA TYR A 128 14.51 5.33 11.80
C TYR A 128 14.44 5.20 10.27
N LEU A 129 13.40 4.52 9.78
CA LEU A 129 13.19 4.27 8.35
C LEU A 129 13.04 5.56 7.55
N ILE A 130 12.19 6.49 8.02
CA ILE A 130 11.93 7.76 7.32
C ILE A 130 13.15 8.68 7.32
N ARG A 131 13.97 8.67 8.38
CA ARG A 131 15.21 9.45 8.43
C ARG A 131 16.26 8.90 7.49
N ARG A 132 16.44 7.57 7.45
CA ARG A 132 17.33 6.92 6.47
C ARG A 132 16.87 7.17 5.03
N THR A 133 15.55 7.14 4.82
CA THR A 133 14.96 7.51 3.53
C THR A 133 15.30 8.95 3.17
N ALA A 134 15.05 9.90 4.06
CA ALA A 134 15.34 11.31 3.82
C ALA A 134 16.83 11.57 3.54
N GLN A 135 17.74 10.91 4.27
CA GLN A 135 19.18 11.00 4.05
C GLN A 135 19.57 10.53 2.63
N CYS A 136 19.06 9.37 2.22
CA CYS A 136 19.29 8.86 0.87
C CYS A 136 18.67 9.77 -0.19
N GLU A 137 17.47 10.32 0.06
CA GLU A 137 16.81 11.23 -0.87
C GLU A 137 17.59 12.53 -1.12
N LEU A 138 18.32 13.04 -0.12
CA LEU A 138 19.15 14.25 -0.27
C LEU A 138 20.22 14.09 -1.36
N VAL A 139 20.80 12.90 -1.51
CA VAL A 139 21.77 12.59 -2.58
C VAL A 139 21.14 12.80 -3.96
N PHE A 140 19.91 12.31 -4.15
CA PHE A 140 19.19 12.39 -5.42
C PHE A 140 18.48 13.73 -5.67
N LEU A 141 18.64 14.70 -4.77
CA LEU A 141 18.23 16.10 -4.96
C LEU A 141 19.39 16.97 -5.44
N GLN A 142 20.61 16.45 -5.50
CA GLN A 142 21.76 17.18 -6.03
C GLN A 142 21.57 17.55 -7.51
N PRO A 143 22.18 18.65 -7.99
CA PRO A 143 22.04 19.11 -9.39
C PRO A 143 22.41 18.04 -10.43
N ASP A 144 23.33 17.14 -10.09
CA ASP A 144 23.76 16.05 -10.99
C ASP A 144 22.66 15.03 -11.29
N TYR A 145 21.61 14.98 -10.45
CA TYR A 145 20.43 14.14 -10.61
C TYR A 145 19.19 14.91 -11.05
N ASP A 146 19.32 16.21 -11.37
CA ASP A 146 18.19 17.01 -11.88
C ASP A 146 17.86 16.60 -13.32
N CYS A 147 16.77 15.84 -13.43
CA CYS A 147 16.26 15.34 -14.70
C CYS A 147 14.76 15.63 -14.83
N HIS A 148 14.28 15.66 -16.08
CA HIS A 148 12.85 15.87 -16.37
C HIS A 148 11.94 14.86 -15.65
N LEU A 149 12.42 13.62 -15.43
CA LEU A 149 11.69 12.61 -14.67
C LEU A 149 11.47 13.06 -13.21
N GLY A 150 12.49 13.61 -12.55
CA GLY A 150 12.40 14.05 -11.16
C GLY A 150 11.50 15.25 -10.94
N ARG A 151 11.50 16.21 -11.86
CA ARG A 151 10.61 17.38 -11.78
C ARG A 151 9.14 16.99 -11.81
N GLN A 152 8.77 15.94 -12.56
CA GLN A 152 7.37 15.49 -12.67
C GLN A 152 7.00 14.38 -11.69
N PHE A 153 7.98 13.69 -11.11
CA PHE A 153 7.74 12.49 -10.31
C PHE A 153 6.84 12.76 -9.11
N GLY A 154 7.10 13.85 -8.38
CA GLY A 154 6.29 14.25 -7.25
C GLY A 154 4.80 14.38 -7.55
N ARG A 155 4.47 14.97 -8.70
CA ARG A 155 3.09 15.09 -9.18
C ARG A 155 2.50 13.74 -9.56
N ARG A 156 3.26 12.89 -10.28
CA ARG A 156 2.81 11.55 -10.68
C ARG A 156 2.54 10.66 -9.47
N LEU A 157 3.45 10.65 -8.50
CA LEU A 157 3.28 9.87 -7.28
C LEU A 157 2.05 10.34 -6.49
N ARG A 158 1.82 11.67 -6.42
CA ARG A 158 0.64 12.25 -5.77
C ARG A 158 -0.65 11.83 -6.45
N LEU A 159 -0.69 11.86 -7.78
CA LEU A 159 -1.85 11.39 -8.55
C LEU A 159 -2.13 9.91 -8.30
N TRP A 160 -1.10 9.07 -8.23
CA TRP A 160 -1.26 7.66 -7.85
C TRP A 160 -1.85 7.49 -6.45
N GLY A 161 -1.25 8.13 -5.44
CA GLY A 161 -1.72 8.02 -4.05
C GLY A 161 -3.15 8.52 -3.85
N VAL A 162 -3.46 9.70 -4.38
CA VAL A 162 -4.82 10.27 -4.31
C VAL A 162 -5.81 9.42 -5.10
N GLY A 163 -5.45 8.99 -6.32
CA GLY A 163 -6.30 8.15 -7.15
C GLY A 163 -6.67 6.83 -6.49
N MET A 164 -5.72 6.16 -5.85
CA MET A 164 -5.98 4.91 -5.13
C MET A 164 -6.84 5.13 -3.88
N LEU A 165 -6.61 6.20 -3.12
CA LEU A 165 -7.43 6.55 -1.96
C LEU A 165 -8.88 6.87 -2.35
N LEU A 166 -9.07 7.64 -3.43
CA LEU A 166 -10.41 7.93 -3.95
C LEU A 166 -11.10 6.66 -4.45
N ALA A 167 -10.37 5.77 -5.13
CA ALA A 167 -10.92 4.50 -5.58
C ALA A 167 -11.32 3.58 -4.40
N ALA A 168 -10.53 3.55 -3.32
CA ALA A 168 -10.89 2.86 -2.08
C ALA A 168 -12.17 3.43 -1.45
N LEU A 169 -12.32 4.75 -1.44
CA LEU A 169 -13.54 5.40 -0.93
C LEU A 169 -14.75 5.08 -1.82
N CYS A 170 -14.60 5.10 -3.14
CA CYS A 170 -15.65 4.70 -4.07
C CYS A 170 -16.04 3.22 -3.88
N GLU A 171 -15.08 2.34 -3.61
CA GLU A 171 -15.36 0.92 -3.31
C GLU A 171 -16.21 0.79 -2.05
N HIS A 172 -15.83 1.50 -0.98
CA HIS A 172 -16.59 1.50 0.25
C HIS A 172 -18.01 2.09 0.06
N PHE A 173 -18.15 3.20 -0.66
CA PHE A 173 -19.47 3.79 -0.92
C PHE A 173 -20.35 2.91 -1.81
N THR A 174 -19.78 2.21 -2.79
CA THR A 174 -20.54 1.27 -3.62
C THR A 174 -20.97 0.04 -2.81
N TYR A 175 -20.14 -0.45 -1.87
CA TYR A 175 -20.54 -1.47 -0.90
C TYR A 175 -21.72 -1.01 -0.04
N VAL A 176 -21.61 0.16 0.62
CA VAL A 176 -22.67 0.69 1.48
C VAL A 176 -23.95 0.94 0.66
N GLY A 177 -23.81 1.46 -0.57
CA GLY A 177 -24.94 1.68 -1.48
C GLY A 177 -25.68 0.39 -1.86
N SER A 178 -24.94 -0.67 -2.20
CA SER A 178 -25.50 -2.00 -2.47
C SER A 178 -26.20 -2.57 -1.23
N ALA A 179 -25.59 -2.46 -0.04
CA ALA A 179 -26.18 -2.91 1.21
C ALA A 179 -27.50 -2.17 1.54
N LEU A 180 -27.53 -0.85 1.43
CA LEU A 180 -28.72 -0.02 1.65
C LEU A 180 -29.83 -0.35 0.65
N TYR A 181 -29.49 -0.47 -0.63
CA TYR A 181 -30.46 -0.78 -1.68
C TYR A 181 -31.04 -2.19 -1.49
N GLY A 182 -30.20 -3.18 -1.19
CA GLY A 182 -30.66 -4.53 -0.89
C GLY A 182 -31.56 -4.58 0.35
N ASN A 183 -31.34 -3.70 1.34
CA ASN A 183 -32.16 -3.63 2.56
C ASN A 183 -33.56 -3.11 2.23
N TYR A 184 -33.61 -2.00 1.47
CA TYR A 184 -34.85 -1.45 0.94
C TYR A 184 -35.64 -2.51 0.17
N GLN A 185 -35.00 -3.21 -0.76
CA GLN A 185 -35.67 -4.20 -1.59
C GLN A 185 -36.22 -5.38 -0.78
N GLN A 186 -35.48 -5.89 0.20
CA GLN A 186 -35.95 -6.96 1.07
C GLN A 186 -37.20 -6.55 1.88
N ILE A 187 -37.21 -5.34 2.44
CA ILE A 187 -38.35 -4.83 3.21
C ILE A 187 -39.60 -4.70 2.32
N HIS A 188 -39.43 -4.15 1.11
CA HIS A 188 -40.54 -3.93 0.18
C HIS A 188 -41.07 -5.21 -0.48
N GLU A 189 -40.18 -6.06 -1.00
CA GLU A 189 -40.58 -7.29 -1.70
C GLU A 189 -41.14 -8.35 -0.74
N CYS A 190 -40.58 -8.46 0.46
CA CYS A 190 -41.02 -9.44 1.45
C CYS A 190 -42.07 -8.90 2.43
N LYS A 191 -42.51 -7.64 2.24
CA LYS A 191 -43.53 -6.95 3.07
C LYS A 191 -43.25 -7.08 4.57
N LEU A 192 -42.00 -6.81 4.97
CA LEU A 192 -41.57 -6.90 6.36
C LEU A 192 -41.99 -5.62 7.11
N ASP A 193 -42.58 -5.78 8.30
CA ASP A 193 -42.89 -4.68 9.22
C ASP A 193 -41.76 -4.52 10.23
N VAL A 194 -40.65 -3.93 9.79
CA VAL A 194 -39.43 -3.73 10.58
C VAL A 194 -38.83 -2.35 10.35
N ASP A 195 -38.15 -1.81 11.36
CA ASP A 195 -37.40 -0.56 11.22
C ASP A 195 -36.26 -0.73 10.20
N PHE A 196 -36.11 0.27 9.32
CA PHE A 196 -35.15 0.23 8.22
C PHE A 196 -33.70 0.10 8.71
N TRP A 197 -33.32 0.91 9.71
CA TRP A 197 -31.95 0.95 10.21
C TRP A 197 -31.64 -0.28 11.06
N LEU A 198 -32.57 -0.69 11.91
CA LEU A 198 -32.44 -1.92 12.68
C LEU A 198 -32.20 -3.13 11.76
N ASN A 199 -33.01 -3.29 10.70
CA ASN A 199 -32.86 -4.40 9.76
C ASN A 199 -31.55 -4.31 8.98
N TYR A 200 -31.14 -3.12 8.53
CA TYR A 200 -29.85 -2.90 7.85
C TYR A 200 -28.67 -3.37 8.72
N PHE A 201 -28.62 -2.90 9.96
CA PHE A 201 -27.52 -3.19 10.88
C PHE A 201 -27.47 -4.66 11.32
N GLN A 202 -28.63 -5.27 11.60
CA GLN A 202 -28.72 -6.70 11.90
C GLN A 202 -28.29 -7.57 10.72
N ARG A 203 -28.49 -7.08 9.49
CA ARG A 203 -28.17 -7.81 8.27
C ARG A 203 -26.69 -7.74 7.91
N GLU A 204 -26.09 -6.55 7.96
CA GLU A 204 -24.67 -6.40 7.62
C GLU A 204 -23.74 -6.83 8.75
N ARG A 205 -24.18 -6.77 10.02
CA ARG A 205 -23.36 -7.05 11.21
C ARG A 205 -24.05 -7.99 12.19
N GLN A 206 -24.56 -9.12 11.69
CA GLN A 206 -25.30 -10.09 12.49
C GLN A 206 -24.53 -10.57 13.74
N GLU A 207 -23.22 -10.74 13.62
CA GLU A 207 -22.32 -11.14 14.70
C GLU A 207 -22.35 -10.15 15.88
N LEU A 208 -22.33 -8.84 15.61
CA LEU A 208 -22.35 -7.79 16.63
C LEU A 208 -23.74 -7.66 17.26
N PHE A 209 -24.78 -7.59 16.44
CA PHE A 209 -26.16 -7.41 16.92
C PHE A 209 -26.78 -8.69 17.50
N SER A 210 -26.08 -9.82 17.45
CA SER A 210 -26.44 -11.02 18.24
C SER A 210 -26.20 -10.84 19.74
N VAL A 211 -25.29 -9.94 20.14
CA VAL A 211 -24.93 -9.66 21.54
C VAL A 211 -25.38 -8.26 21.94
N PHE A 212 -25.22 -7.30 21.05
CA PHE A 212 -25.52 -5.90 21.34
C PHE A 212 -26.92 -5.50 20.88
N GLN A 213 -27.60 -4.71 21.72
CA GLN A 213 -28.87 -4.09 21.38
C GLN A 213 -28.65 -2.88 20.47
N PHE A 214 -29.58 -2.64 19.54
CA PHE A 214 -29.49 -1.51 18.63
C PHE A 214 -29.62 -0.18 19.36
N ASN A 215 -28.58 0.65 19.26
CA ASN A 215 -28.54 2.01 19.77
C ASN A 215 -27.80 2.89 18.77
N VAL A 216 -28.30 4.11 18.51
CA VAL A 216 -27.72 5.00 17.49
C VAL A 216 -26.23 5.33 17.73
N PRO A 217 -25.78 5.69 18.94
CA PRO A 217 -24.35 5.96 19.17
C PRO A 217 -23.45 4.75 18.91
N GLN A 218 -23.95 3.55 19.25
CA GLN A 218 -23.24 2.31 19.01
C GLN A 218 -23.17 1.98 17.52
N ALA A 219 -24.27 2.17 16.79
CA ALA A 219 -24.31 1.99 15.34
C ALA A 219 -23.31 2.91 14.63
N LEU A 220 -23.24 4.19 15.02
CA LEU A 220 -22.25 5.14 14.49
C LEU A 220 -20.81 4.70 14.79
N PHE A 221 -20.56 4.17 15.99
CA PHE A 221 -19.24 3.65 16.34
C PHE A 221 -18.86 2.41 15.50
N ILE A 222 -19.80 1.48 15.29
CA ILE A 222 -19.58 0.29 14.44
C ILE A 222 -19.32 0.68 12.98
N GLU A 223 -20.05 1.65 12.43
CA GLU A 223 -19.78 2.14 11.07
C GLU A 223 -18.41 2.78 10.96
N TRP A 224 -18.04 3.61 11.94
CA TRP A 224 -16.71 4.22 11.98
C TRP A 224 -15.59 3.18 12.05
N THR A 225 -15.70 2.16 12.91
CA THR A 225 -14.69 1.10 13.00
C THR A 225 -14.65 0.24 11.74
N THR A 226 -15.80 0.01 11.10
CA THR A 226 -15.90 -0.68 9.80
C THR A 226 -15.15 0.09 8.71
N LEU A 227 -15.40 1.39 8.59
CA LEU A 227 -14.69 2.28 7.67
C LEU A 227 -13.18 2.29 7.94
N ALA A 228 -12.76 2.32 9.21
CA ALA A 228 -11.35 2.28 9.56
C ALA A 228 -10.70 0.94 9.15
N MET A 229 -11.37 -0.20 9.38
CA MET A 229 -10.88 -1.51 8.99
C MET A 229 -10.81 -1.71 7.47
N THR A 230 -11.80 -1.23 6.71
CA THR A 230 -11.75 -1.24 5.23
C THR A 230 -10.67 -0.31 4.69
N PHE A 231 -10.36 0.78 5.39
CA PHE A 231 -9.22 1.62 5.06
C PHE A 231 -7.89 0.91 5.34
N VAL A 232 -7.70 0.27 6.50
CA VAL A 232 -6.47 -0.50 6.82
C VAL A 232 -6.15 -1.51 5.72
N TRP A 233 -7.17 -2.24 5.29
CA TRP A 233 -7.12 -3.21 4.21
C TRP A 233 -6.53 -2.64 2.92
N ASN A 234 -7.08 -1.50 2.46
CA ASN A 234 -6.61 -0.80 1.27
C ASN A 234 -5.24 -0.14 1.47
N PHE A 235 -4.97 0.33 2.68
CA PHE A 235 -3.81 1.13 3.01
C PHE A 235 -2.50 0.35 2.90
N VAL A 236 -2.50 -0.96 3.17
CA VAL A 236 -1.32 -1.83 2.98
C VAL A 236 -0.76 -1.71 1.56
N ASP A 237 -1.61 -1.90 0.56
CA ASP A 237 -1.20 -1.88 -0.85
C ASP A 237 -0.80 -0.49 -1.32
N ILE A 238 -1.56 0.53 -0.89
CA ILE A 238 -1.26 1.94 -1.21
C ILE A 238 0.11 2.31 -0.65
N PHE A 239 0.36 1.98 0.61
CA PHE A 239 1.62 2.26 1.29
C PHE A 239 2.80 1.55 0.59
N LEU A 240 2.68 0.25 0.32
CA LEU A 240 3.71 -0.50 -0.40
C LEU A 240 3.96 0.05 -1.81
N THR A 241 2.90 0.47 -2.51
CA THR A 241 3.01 1.08 -3.84
C THR A 241 3.80 2.38 -3.77
N LEU A 242 3.48 3.27 -2.83
CA LEU A 242 4.16 4.56 -2.70
C LEU A 242 5.65 4.40 -2.37
N ILE A 243 5.99 3.50 -1.44
CA ILE A 243 7.38 3.19 -1.08
C ILE A 243 8.12 2.58 -2.28
N SER A 244 7.51 1.59 -2.94
CA SER A 244 8.14 0.90 -4.07
C SER A 244 8.37 1.84 -5.26
N ARG A 245 7.39 2.69 -5.60
CA ARG A 245 7.54 3.72 -6.64
C ARG A 245 8.59 4.76 -6.26
N GLY A 246 8.59 5.21 -5.00
CA GLY A 246 9.58 6.15 -4.48
C GLY A 246 11.01 5.63 -4.66
N LEU A 247 11.23 4.36 -4.31
CA LEU A 247 12.53 3.71 -4.47
C LEU A 247 12.88 3.44 -5.93
N GLN A 248 11.94 2.90 -6.72
CA GLN A 248 12.10 2.68 -8.17
C GLN A 248 12.61 3.97 -8.84
N PHE A 249 12.01 5.10 -8.49
CA PHE A 249 12.36 6.37 -9.09
C PHE A 249 13.82 6.79 -8.80
N ARG A 250 14.37 6.47 -7.63
CA ARG A 250 15.78 6.77 -7.34
C ARG A 250 16.73 5.92 -8.21
N PHE A 251 16.39 4.65 -8.44
CA PHE A 251 17.10 3.84 -9.43
C PHE A 251 16.98 4.41 -10.85
N GLN A 252 15.83 4.98 -11.23
CA GLN A 252 15.67 5.66 -12.52
C GLN A 252 16.51 6.93 -12.64
N GLN A 253 16.64 7.73 -11.58
CA GLN A 253 17.54 8.90 -11.57
C GLN A 253 18.99 8.48 -11.75
N MET A 254 19.42 7.43 -11.04
CA MET A 254 20.75 6.85 -11.19
C MET A 254 20.99 6.33 -12.61
N HIS A 255 20.02 5.59 -13.16
CA HIS A 255 20.09 5.10 -14.53
C HIS A 255 20.23 6.24 -15.54
N TRP A 256 19.43 7.30 -15.38
CA TRP A 256 19.51 8.48 -16.24
C TRP A 256 20.88 9.14 -16.19
N ARG A 257 21.46 9.31 -14.99
CA ARG A 257 22.80 9.91 -14.82
C ARG A 257 23.87 9.08 -15.52
N ILE A 258 23.84 7.75 -15.38
CA ILE A 258 24.75 6.83 -16.05
C ILE A 258 24.62 6.95 -17.57
N ARG A 259 23.39 6.87 -18.08
CA ARG A 259 23.11 6.90 -19.51
C ARG A 259 23.51 8.21 -20.17
N ARG A 260 23.41 9.34 -19.46
CA ARG A 260 23.84 10.64 -19.96
C ARG A 260 25.36 10.70 -20.23
N HIS A 261 26.13 9.93 -19.48
CA HIS A 261 27.60 9.95 -19.50
C HIS A 261 28.23 8.66 -20.05
N SER A 262 27.45 7.71 -20.58
CA SER A 262 27.96 6.40 -21.01
C SER A 262 28.84 6.45 -22.27
N THR A 263 28.67 7.47 -23.12
CA THR A 263 29.43 7.65 -24.36
C THR A 263 30.57 8.65 -24.23
N GLN A 264 30.81 9.19 -23.03
CA GLN A 264 31.80 10.22 -22.78
C GLN A 264 32.90 9.68 -21.85
N PRO A 265 34.17 10.05 -22.06
CA PRO A 265 35.22 9.72 -21.11
C PRO A 265 34.97 10.48 -19.81
N MET A 266 34.74 9.74 -18.72
CA MET A 266 34.50 10.30 -17.40
C MET A 266 35.66 9.98 -16.45
N PRO A 267 36.02 10.91 -15.55
CA PRO A 267 37.07 10.69 -14.57
C PRO A 267 36.67 9.60 -13.55
N SER A 268 37.66 8.97 -12.92
CA SER A 268 37.41 7.88 -11.96
C SER A 268 36.58 8.35 -10.75
N GLU A 269 36.76 9.60 -10.33
CA GLU A 269 36.04 10.22 -9.21
C GLU A 269 34.53 10.28 -9.46
N PHE A 270 34.11 10.44 -10.73
CA PHE A 270 32.68 10.43 -11.08
C PHE A 270 32.07 9.04 -10.83
N TRP A 271 32.74 7.98 -11.29
CA TRP A 271 32.29 6.61 -11.09
C TRP A 271 32.36 6.19 -9.62
N GLU A 272 33.36 6.69 -8.90
CA GLU A 272 33.47 6.50 -7.46
C GLU A 272 32.27 7.09 -6.71
N GLN A 273 31.89 8.34 -7.00
CA GLN A 273 30.69 8.98 -6.43
C GLN A 273 29.42 8.18 -6.74
N LEU A 274 29.23 7.79 -8.00
CA LEU A 274 28.09 6.99 -8.41
C LEU A 274 28.03 5.63 -7.69
N ARG A 275 29.19 5.02 -7.40
CA ARG A 275 29.26 3.79 -6.61
C ARG A 275 28.80 4.02 -5.18
N TYR A 276 29.17 5.13 -4.54
CA TYR A 276 28.68 5.47 -3.20
C TYR A 276 27.16 5.69 -3.21
N ASP A 277 26.64 6.41 -4.20
CA ASP A 277 25.19 6.63 -4.35
C ASP A 277 24.42 5.31 -4.56
N LEU A 278 25.00 4.36 -5.31
CA LEU A 278 24.44 3.02 -5.48
C LEU A 278 24.43 2.24 -4.16
N LEU A 279 25.50 2.31 -3.37
CA LEU A 279 25.58 1.62 -2.08
C LEU A 279 24.53 2.15 -1.11
N ASP A 280 24.32 3.47 -1.07
CA ASP A 280 23.24 4.07 -0.26
C ASP A 280 21.85 3.57 -0.69
N LEU A 281 21.60 3.44 -2.00
CA LEU A 281 20.35 2.84 -2.50
C LEU A 281 20.23 1.36 -2.17
N CYS A 282 21.32 0.59 -2.27
CA CYS A 282 21.34 -0.81 -1.88
C CYS A 282 20.96 -0.96 -0.41
N ASP A 283 21.54 -0.15 0.45
CA ASP A 283 21.30 -0.22 1.90
C ASP A 283 19.90 0.23 2.28
N LEU A 284 19.36 1.26 1.60
CA LEU A 284 17.96 1.64 1.77
C LEU A 284 17.00 0.53 1.31
N LEU A 285 17.25 -0.10 0.16
CA LEU A 285 16.44 -1.21 -0.33
C LEU A 285 16.46 -2.40 0.63
N ARG A 286 17.64 -2.78 1.14
CA ARG A 286 17.78 -3.86 2.14
C ARG A 286 17.04 -3.52 3.44
N LEU A 287 17.09 -2.26 3.85
CA LEU A 287 16.36 -1.80 5.03
C LEU A 287 14.84 -1.89 4.81
N TYR A 288 14.34 -1.48 3.65
CA TYR A 288 12.93 -1.66 3.30
C TYR A 288 12.52 -3.12 3.22
N ASP A 289 13.32 -3.98 2.58
CA ASP A 289 13.05 -5.42 2.53
C ASP A 289 12.97 -6.01 3.95
N LYS A 290 13.92 -5.68 4.83
CA LYS A 290 13.90 -6.14 6.22
C LYS A 290 12.64 -5.74 6.98
N GLU A 291 12.28 -4.45 6.95
CA GLU A 291 11.20 -3.92 7.78
C GLU A 291 9.81 -4.13 7.15
N LEU A 292 9.70 -4.20 5.81
CA LEU A 292 8.42 -4.34 5.08
C LEU A 292 8.13 -5.76 4.58
N SER A 293 9.09 -6.69 4.65
CA SER A 293 8.92 -8.07 4.17
C SER A 293 7.69 -8.78 4.72
N GLY A 294 7.35 -8.56 6.00
CA GLY A 294 6.15 -9.15 6.61
C GLY A 294 4.87 -8.56 6.04
N MET A 295 4.88 -7.26 5.76
CA MET A 295 3.78 -6.56 5.10
C MET A 295 3.60 -7.05 3.66
N VAL A 296 4.69 -7.32 2.94
CA VAL A 296 4.63 -7.90 1.59
C VAL A 296 3.97 -9.28 1.59
N VAL A 297 4.32 -10.17 2.54
CA VAL A 297 3.65 -11.48 2.68
C VAL A 297 2.16 -11.28 2.91
N LEU A 298 1.80 -10.46 3.91
CA LEU A 298 0.41 -10.20 4.24
C LEU A 298 -0.37 -9.62 3.07
N ALA A 299 0.23 -8.66 2.34
CA ALA A 299 -0.33 -8.06 1.13
C ALA A 299 -0.65 -9.10 0.07
N CYS A 300 0.35 -9.91 -0.32
CA CYS A 300 0.15 -10.94 -1.34
C CYS A 300 -0.88 -11.99 -0.91
N SER A 301 -0.88 -12.41 0.36
CA SER A 301 -1.80 -13.41 0.88
C SER A 301 -3.25 -12.92 0.90
N HIS A 302 -3.51 -11.74 1.45
CA HIS A 302 -4.88 -11.24 1.56
C HIS A 302 -5.46 -10.86 0.20
N ASN A 303 -4.63 -10.32 -0.69
CA ASN A 303 -5.05 -9.96 -2.03
C ASN A 303 -5.39 -11.19 -2.86
N MET A 304 -4.60 -12.25 -2.78
CA MET A 304 -4.93 -13.52 -3.43
C MET A 304 -6.24 -14.09 -2.89
N TYR A 305 -6.45 -14.07 -1.56
CA TYR A 305 -7.70 -14.50 -0.95
C TYR A 305 -8.91 -13.71 -1.49
N PHE A 306 -8.83 -12.38 -1.55
CA PHE A 306 -9.97 -11.56 -2.01
C PHE A 306 -10.24 -11.71 -3.49
N VAL A 307 -9.20 -11.84 -4.33
CA VAL A 307 -9.41 -12.12 -5.76
C VAL A 307 -10.11 -13.47 -5.92
N CYS A 308 -9.70 -14.51 -5.18
CA CYS A 308 -10.39 -15.81 -5.21
C CYS A 308 -11.86 -15.70 -4.77
N VAL A 309 -12.14 -14.98 -3.68
CA VAL A 309 -13.51 -14.74 -3.20
C VAL A 309 -14.33 -14.01 -4.27
N GLN A 310 -13.80 -12.95 -4.87
CA GLN A 310 -14.53 -12.21 -5.91
C GLN A 310 -14.76 -13.04 -7.18
N ILE A 311 -13.79 -13.86 -7.59
CA ILE A 311 -13.98 -14.81 -8.69
C ILE A 311 -15.11 -15.81 -8.33
N TYR A 312 -15.14 -16.33 -7.11
CA TYR A 312 -16.23 -17.20 -6.68
C TYR A 312 -17.61 -16.52 -6.73
N HIS A 313 -17.72 -15.27 -6.28
CA HIS A 313 -18.96 -14.49 -6.37
C HIS A 313 -19.30 -14.05 -7.81
N SER A 314 -18.35 -14.16 -8.76
CA SER A 314 -18.62 -13.92 -10.18
C SER A 314 -19.61 -14.93 -10.76
N PHE A 315 -19.62 -16.15 -10.24
CA PHE A 315 -20.48 -17.25 -10.69
C PHE A 315 -21.87 -17.25 -10.06
N LYS A 316 -22.11 -16.45 -9.01
CA LYS A 316 -23.43 -16.33 -8.40
C LYS A 316 -24.28 -15.34 -9.20
N ALA A 317 -25.48 -15.76 -9.60
CA ALA A 317 -26.45 -14.88 -10.27
C ALA A 317 -26.83 -13.72 -9.34
N ARG A 318 -26.65 -12.48 -9.82
CA ARG A 318 -27.00 -11.26 -9.08
C ARG A 318 -28.41 -10.84 -9.48
N GLY A 319 -29.27 -10.63 -8.49
CA GLY A 319 -30.68 -10.27 -8.74
C GLY A 319 -30.87 -8.81 -9.15
N ASN A 320 -29.93 -7.93 -8.76
CA ASN A 320 -30.13 -6.48 -8.79
C ASN A 320 -28.98 -5.74 -9.48
N PHE A 321 -29.32 -4.64 -10.17
CA PHE A 321 -28.34 -3.77 -10.85
C PHE A 321 -27.27 -3.20 -9.90
N MET A 322 -27.66 -2.79 -8.68
CA MET A 322 -26.70 -2.23 -7.70
C MET A 322 -25.67 -3.26 -7.23
N ASP A 323 -26.08 -4.52 -7.05
CA ASP A 323 -25.19 -5.60 -6.65
C ASP A 323 -24.22 -5.97 -7.79
N GLU A 324 -24.68 -5.86 -9.04
CA GLU A 324 -23.85 -6.06 -10.21
C GLU A 324 -22.81 -4.94 -10.40
N LEU A 325 -23.23 -3.68 -10.27
CA LEU A 325 -22.34 -2.52 -10.34
C LEU A 325 -21.28 -2.58 -9.24
N TYR A 326 -21.70 -2.86 -8.00
CA TYR A 326 -20.79 -3.01 -6.87
C TYR A 326 -19.78 -4.14 -7.10
N PHE A 327 -20.24 -5.31 -7.56
CA PHE A 327 -19.35 -6.43 -7.86
C PHE A 327 -18.28 -6.06 -8.88
N TRP A 328 -18.67 -5.50 -10.03
CA TRP A 328 -17.72 -5.22 -11.11
C TRP A 328 -16.73 -4.13 -10.70
N PHE A 329 -17.22 -3.11 -9.99
CA PHE A 329 -16.37 -2.08 -9.44
C PHE A 329 -15.34 -2.68 -8.46
N CYS A 330 -15.78 -3.48 -7.50
CA CYS A 330 -14.90 -4.11 -6.51
C CYS A 330 -13.89 -5.05 -7.16
N LEU A 331 -14.32 -5.92 -8.10
CA LEU A 331 -13.44 -6.84 -8.81
C LEU A 331 -12.35 -6.08 -9.59
N ILE A 332 -12.73 -5.11 -10.42
CA ILE A 332 -11.80 -4.32 -11.21
C ILE A 332 -10.85 -3.54 -10.30
N TYR A 333 -11.38 -2.95 -9.23
CA TYR A 333 -10.59 -2.18 -8.28
C TYR A 333 -9.55 -3.05 -7.56
N VAL A 334 -9.94 -4.21 -7.04
CA VAL A 334 -9.02 -5.15 -6.37
C VAL A 334 -7.93 -5.60 -7.35
N ILE A 335 -8.28 -6.04 -8.56
CA ILE A 335 -7.29 -6.45 -9.57
C ILE A 335 -6.34 -5.29 -9.90
N ALA A 336 -6.86 -4.08 -10.11
CA ALA A 336 -6.06 -2.91 -10.42
C ALA A 336 -5.13 -2.52 -9.25
N ARG A 337 -5.61 -2.58 -8.01
CA ARG A 337 -4.85 -2.25 -6.80
C ARG A 337 -3.68 -3.22 -6.62
N VAL A 338 -3.94 -4.52 -6.66
CA VAL A 338 -2.94 -5.58 -6.53
C VAL A 338 -1.92 -5.51 -7.65
N SER A 339 -2.38 -5.36 -8.89
CA SER A 339 -1.51 -5.23 -10.05
C SER A 339 -0.58 -4.03 -9.89
N ASN A 340 -1.10 -2.86 -9.49
CA ASN A 340 -0.28 -1.67 -9.29
C ASN A 340 0.79 -1.86 -8.20
N MET A 341 0.44 -2.48 -7.07
CA MET A 341 1.41 -2.79 -6.01
C MET A 341 2.51 -3.71 -6.52
N MET A 342 2.13 -4.79 -7.21
CA MET A 342 3.08 -5.77 -7.74
C MET A 342 3.95 -5.19 -8.86
N PHE A 343 3.37 -4.37 -9.74
CA PHE A 343 4.11 -3.66 -10.79
C PHE A 343 5.07 -2.63 -10.21
N ALA A 344 4.67 -1.87 -9.19
CA ALA A 344 5.55 -0.91 -8.53
C ALA A 344 6.78 -1.61 -7.92
N ALA A 345 6.57 -2.67 -7.15
CA ALA A 345 7.66 -3.42 -6.52
C ALA A 345 8.55 -4.13 -7.54
N SER A 346 7.96 -4.79 -8.55
CA SER A 346 8.72 -5.53 -9.57
C SER A 346 9.46 -4.65 -10.58
N SER A 347 9.17 -3.34 -10.62
CA SER A 347 9.91 -2.41 -11.45
C SER A 347 11.30 -2.11 -10.90
N ILE A 348 11.53 -2.18 -9.59
CA ILE A 348 12.85 -1.95 -8.96
C ILE A 348 13.94 -2.88 -9.53
N PRO A 349 13.78 -4.22 -9.52
CA PRO A 349 14.78 -5.11 -10.11
C PRO A 349 14.92 -4.91 -11.62
N GLN A 350 13.87 -4.46 -12.29
CA GLN A 350 13.92 -4.20 -13.72
C GLN A 350 14.76 -2.97 -14.06
N GLU A 351 14.59 -1.85 -13.34
CA GLU A 351 15.43 -0.66 -13.53
C GLU A 351 16.89 -0.99 -13.24
N THR A 352 17.16 -1.77 -12.19
CA THR A 352 18.54 -2.21 -11.89
C THR A 352 19.14 -3.04 -13.02
N ARG A 353 18.34 -3.91 -13.65
CA ARG A 353 18.76 -4.66 -14.84
C ARG A 353 19.04 -3.74 -16.03
N GLN A 354 18.28 -2.66 -16.21
CA GLN A 354 18.53 -1.66 -17.25
C GLN A 354 19.81 -0.88 -17.00
N ILE A 355 20.10 -0.53 -15.74
CA ILE A 355 21.40 0.06 -15.36
C ILE A 355 22.54 -0.88 -15.78
N SER A 356 22.43 -2.17 -15.47
CA SER A 356 23.44 -3.15 -15.87
C SER A 356 23.66 -3.15 -17.39
N TYR A 357 22.60 -3.11 -18.19
CA TYR A 357 22.72 -3.08 -19.65
C TYR A 357 23.43 -1.81 -20.14
N THR A 358 23.08 -0.65 -19.60
CA THR A 358 23.77 0.60 -19.95
C THR A 358 25.24 0.59 -19.55
N LEU A 359 25.62 -0.09 -18.46
CA LEU A 359 27.03 -0.25 -18.12
C LEU A 359 27.79 -1.09 -19.15
N PHE A 360 27.16 -2.13 -19.73
CA PHE A 360 27.76 -2.93 -20.79
C PHE A 360 27.90 -2.19 -22.13
N GLU A 361 27.18 -1.07 -22.32
CA GLU A 361 27.28 -0.23 -23.51
C GLU A 361 28.48 0.73 -23.46
N ILE A 362 29.15 0.88 -22.31
CA ILE A 362 30.28 1.79 -22.15
C ILE A 362 31.50 1.22 -22.90
N PRO A 363 32.17 2.01 -23.76
CA PRO A 363 33.36 1.57 -24.48
C PRO A 363 34.47 1.09 -23.53
N THR A 364 35.17 0.01 -23.91
CA THR A 364 36.27 -0.58 -23.13
C THR A 364 37.39 0.43 -22.85
N GLU A 365 37.59 1.40 -23.73
CA GLU A 365 38.56 2.49 -23.58
C GLU A 365 38.28 3.38 -22.36
N TYR A 366 37.02 3.48 -21.93
CA TYR A 366 36.59 4.29 -20.78
C TYR A 366 36.46 3.44 -19.50
N TRP A 367 36.80 2.16 -19.57
CA TRP A 367 36.60 1.22 -18.47
C TRP A 367 37.62 1.42 -17.36
N CYS A 368 37.15 1.80 -16.17
CA CYS A 368 37.98 1.99 -14.98
C CYS A 368 37.65 1.00 -13.86
N LEU A 369 38.48 0.97 -12.81
CA LEU A 369 38.28 0.08 -11.65
C LEU A 369 36.93 0.29 -10.96
N GLU A 370 36.48 1.55 -10.84
CA GLU A 370 35.20 1.87 -10.20
C GLU A 370 34.01 1.33 -10.98
N LEU A 371 34.07 1.37 -12.31
CA LEU A 371 33.02 0.81 -13.17
C LEU A 371 32.89 -0.71 -12.98
N ARG A 372 34.03 -1.41 -12.87
CA ARG A 372 34.07 -2.84 -12.53
C ARG A 372 33.43 -3.11 -11.16
N ARG A 373 33.71 -2.28 -10.14
CA ARG A 373 33.12 -2.42 -8.80
C ARG A 373 31.61 -2.20 -8.82
N ILE A 374 31.11 -1.20 -9.56
CA ILE A 374 29.67 -0.98 -9.74
C ILE A 374 29.02 -2.20 -10.38
N GLN A 375 29.62 -2.73 -11.44
CA GLN A 375 29.11 -3.91 -12.12
C GLN A 375 29.05 -5.12 -11.18
N GLU A 376 30.10 -5.35 -10.38
CA GLU A 376 30.14 -6.41 -9.38
C GLU A 376 29.03 -6.25 -8.32
N ILE A 377 28.79 -5.03 -7.83
CA ILE A 377 27.69 -4.73 -6.90
C ILE A 377 26.35 -5.09 -7.53
N ILE A 378 26.11 -4.72 -8.79
CA ILE A 378 24.84 -4.96 -9.48
C ILE A 378 24.62 -6.46 -9.74
N LEU A 379 25.66 -7.20 -10.12
CA LEU A 379 25.57 -8.62 -10.40
C LEU A 379 25.45 -9.48 -9.14
N THR A 380 26.08 -9.07 -8.04
CA THR A 380 26.13 -9.86 -6.80
C THR A 380 24.91 -9.61 -5.91
N ASN A 381 24.38 -8.38 -5.90
CA ASN A 381 23.25 -8.02 -5.03
C ASN A 381 21.90 -8.31 -5.66
N ARG A 382 20.91 -8.60 -4.81
CA ARG A 382 19.52 -8.78 -5.22
C ARG A 382 18.73 -7.49 -4.99
N PHE A 383 18.31 -6.86 -6.08
CA PHE A 383 17.57 -5.60 -6.06
C PHE A 383 16.06 -5.80 -6.09
N ALA A 384 15.50 -6.58 -5.16
CA ALA A 384 14.08 -6.86 -5.11
C ALA A 384 13.56 -6.91 -3.67
N LEU A 385 12.33 -6.43 -3.46
CA LEU A 385 11.58 -6.65 -2.23
C LEU A 385 11.11 -8.10 -2.16
N SER A 386 11.11 -8.67 -0.96
CA SER A 386 10.79 -10.07 -0.70
C SER A 386 9.66 -10.22 0.32
N GLY A 387 8.91 -11.31 0.18
CA GLY A 387 8.00 -11.79 1.21
C GLY A 387 8.75 -12.64 2.22
N LYS A 388 9.44 -12.00 3.17
CA LYS A 388 10.26 -12.65 4.23
C LYS A 388 11.32 -13.63 3.68
N GLY A 389 11.77 -13.41 2.44
CA GLY A 389 12.67 -14.33 1.73
C GLY A 389 11.99 -15.55 1.09
N TYR A 390 10.69 -15.80 1.30
CA TYR A 390 9.98 -16.92 0.66
C TYR A 390 9.83 -16.74 -0.85
N PHE A 391 9.57 -15.50 -1.28
CA PHE A 391 9.44 -15.13 -2.68
C PHE A 391 9.91 -13.69 -2.90
N PHE A 392 10.21 -13.35 -4.16
CA PHE A 392 10.63 -12.02 -4.56
C PHE A 392 9.61 -11.40 -5.50
N LEU A 393 9.31 -10.13 -5.28
CA LEU A 393 8.39 -9.36 -6.12
C LEU A 393 9.04 -9.07 -7.47
N THR A 394 8.73 -9.90 -8.45
CA THR A 394 9.24 -9.84 -9.82
C THR A 394 8.10 -9.95 -10.83
N ARG A 395 8.30 -9.51 -12.08
CA ARG A 395 7.28 -9.68 -13.13
C ARG A 395 6.88 -11.15 -13.33
N ARG A 396 7.81 -12.09 -13.12
CA ARG A 396 7.53 -13.54 -13.19
C ARG A 396 6.52 -13.97 -12.13
N LEU A 397 6.61 -13.44 -10.91
CA LEU A 397 5.66 -13.75 -9.85
C LEU A 397 4.24 -13.25 -10.21
N ILE A 398 4.12 -12.08 -10.84
CA ILE A 398 2.82 -11.55 -11.31
C ILE A 398 2.14 -12.53 -12.24
N PHE A 399 2.85 -13.01 -13.28
CA PHE A 399 2.31 -14.01 -14.20
C PHE A 399 1.99 -15.33 -13.52
N SER A 400 2.84 -15.77 -12.56
CA SER A 400 2.58 -16.99 -11.80
C SER A 400 1.29 -16.87 -10.97
N MET A 401 1.06 -15.74 -10.31
CA MET A 401 -0.16 -15.50 -9.53
C MET A 401 -1.40 -15.40 -10.42
N ALA A 402 -1.29 -14.74 -11.58
CA ALA A 402 -2.40 -14.67 -12.54
C ALA A 402 -2.76 -16.06 -13.09
N ALA A 403 -1.76 -16.89 -13.41
CA ALA A 403 -1.96 -18.24 -13.90
C ALA A 403 -2.63 -19.14 -12.83
N THR A 404 -2.21 -19.04 -11.56
CA THR A 404 -2.85 -19.81 -10.48
C THR A 404 -4.29 -19.39 -10.24
N LEU A 405 -4.61 -18.09 -10.37
CA LEU A 405 -5.98 -17.59 -10.29
C LEU A 405 -6.85 -18.09 -11.46
N MET A 406 -6.31 -18.12 -12.68
CA MET A 406 -7.02 -18.67 -13.84
C MET A 406 -7.29 -20.18 -13.68
N VAL A 407 -6.32 -20.94 -13.16
CA VAL A 407 -6.53 -22.37 -12.85
C VAL A 407 -7.61 -22.54 -11.78
N TYR A 408 -7.59 -21.73 -10.74
CA TYR A 408 -8.63 -21.73 -9.71
C TYR A 408 -10.02 -21.44 -10.30
N GLU A 409 -10.13 -20.42 -11.16
CA GLU A 409 -11.36 -20.09 -11.86
C GLU A 409 -11.88 -21.26 -12.71
N LEU A 410 -11.01 -21.88 -13.52
CA LEU A 410 -11.37 -23.05 -14.33
C LEU A 410 -11.86 -24.22 -13.48
N VAL A 411 -11.20 -24.50 -12.36
CA VAL A 411 -11.63 -25.55 -11.42
C VAL A 411 -12.99 -25.20 -10.83
N LEU A 412 -13.22 -23.94 -10.43
CA LEU A 412 -14.52 -23.51 -9.92
C LEU A 412 -15.63 -23.64 -10.96
N ILE A 413 -15.39 -23.24 -12.21
CA ILE A 413 -16.37 -23.38 -13.30
C ILE A 413 -16.82 -24.84 -13.43
N ASN A 414 -15.87 -25.77 -13.40
CA ASN A 414 -16.16 -27.20 -13.52
C ASN A 414 -16.90 -27.76 -12.29
N GLN A 415 -16.68 -27.21 -11.09
CA GLN A 415 -17.40 -27.63 -9.88
C GLN A 415 -18.79 -26.98 -9.76
N MET A 416 -18.97 -25.78 -10.31
CA MET A 416 -20.20 -25.00 -10.23
C MET A 416 -21.15 -25.30 -11.40
N SER A 417 -20.71 -25.97 -12.47
CA SER A 417 -21.57 -26.37 -13.59
C SER A 417 -22.70 -27.26 -13.09
N GLY A 418 -23.93 -26.74 -13.08
CA GLY A 418 -25.13 -27.42 -12.58
C GLY A 418 -25.66 -26.93 -11.22
N SER A 419 -25.00 -25.95 -10.59
CA SER A 419 -25.45 -25.35 -9.32
C SER A 419 -26.28 -24.08 -9.55
N GLU A 420 -27.55 -24.22 -9.92
CA GLU A 420 -28.49 -23.09 -9.81
C GLU A 420 -28.93 -22.93 -8.36
N VAL A 421 -28.45 -21.89 -7.67
CA VAL A 421 -28.98 -21.56 -6.33
C VAL A 421 -29.29 -20.07 -6.26
N GLN A 422 -30.44 -19.70 -6.83
CA GLN A 422 -31.14 -18.49 -6.42
C GLN A 422 -32.21 -18.90 -5.42
N THR A 423 -31.89 -18.84 -4.13
CA THR A 423 -32.94 -18.79 -3.12
C THR A 423 -33.56 -17.38 -3.15
N SER A 424 -34.90 -17.30 -3.16
CA SER A 424 -35.62 -16.03 -3.24
C SER A 424 -35.16 -15.04 -2.17
N ILE A 425 -35.22 -13.73 -2.42
CA ILE A 425 -34.84 -12.70 -1.42
C ILE A 425 -35.62 -12.89 -0.10
N CYS A 426 -36.84 -13.45 -0.19
CA CYS A 426 -37.71 -13.75 0.93
C CYS A 426 -37.51 -15.15 1.54
N SER A 427 -36.55 -15.96 1.07
CA SER A 427 -36.27 -17.26 1.67
C SER A 427 -35.62 -17.15 3.06
N ARG A 428 -35.15 -15.96 3.44
CA ARG A 428 -34.63 -15.62 4.76
C ARG A 428 -35.49 -14.48 5.33
N GLY A 429 -35.93 -14.62 6.58
CA GLY A 429 -36.72 -13.59 7.29
C GLY A 429 -35.89 -12.33 7.62
N ALA A 430 -36.46 -11.43 8.43
CA ALA A 430 -35.80 -10.22 8.91
C ALA A 430 -34.37 -10.50 9.43
N GLY A 431 -33.42 -9.63 9.10
CA GLY A 431 -32.00 -9.79 9.43
C GLY A 431 -31.19 -10.77 8.55
N GLY A 432 -31.79 -11.44 7.56
CA GLY A 432 -31.07 -12.35 6.67
C GLY A 432 -30.29 -11.64 5.55
N SER A 433 -28.97 -11.81 5.47
CA SER A 433 -28.10 -11.12 4.50
C SER A 433 -27.91 -11.82 3.14
N LYS A 434 -27.69 -10.98 2.11
CA LYS A 434 -27.26 -11.28 0.73
C LYS A 434 -26.06 -10.42 0.28
N SER A 435 -25.37 -9.70 1.17
CA SER A 435 -24.27 -8.82 0.75
C SER A 435 -22.99 -9.60 0.43
N ILE A 436 -22.27 -9.27 -0.64
CA ILE A 436 -21.17 -10.11 -1.17
C ILE A 436 -20.05 -10.38 -0.15
N PHE A 437 -19.87 -9.51 0.86
CA PHE A 437 -18.94 -9.74 1.97
C PHE A 437 -19.55 -10.53 3.15
N TYR A 438 -20.87 -10.53 3.29
CA TYR A 438 -21.61 -11.19 4.38
C TYR A 438 -22.72 -12.14 3.86
N SER A 439 -22.57 -12.76 2.67
CA SER A 439 -23.54 -13.72 2.08
C SER A 439 -22.98 -14.96 1.36
#